data_AF-A0A2M7KQT8-F1
#
_entry.id   AF-A0A2M7KQT8-F1
#
_cell.length_a   1.000
_cell.length_b   1.000
_cell.length_c   1.000
_cell.angle_alpha   90.00
_cell.angle_beta   90.00
_cell.angle_gamma   90.00
#
_symmetry.space_group_name_H-M   'P 1'
#
loop_
_entity.id
_entity.type
_entity.pdbx_description
1 polymer ?
#
loop_
_entity_poly.entity_id
_entity_poly.type
_entity_poly.pdbx_seq_one_letter_code
_entity_poly.pdbx_strand_id
1 'polypeptide(L)' 'MAADSALLESHVLELDLNARTRLAEGLLLSLDAPTEEENLSLWVAEAERRLRDLRTGKAKEIPAREALDRARAALL' A
#
# COMPACT_ATOMS: atom_id res chain seq x y z
N MET A 1 -9.46 4.16 -25.86
CA MET A 1 -9.58 3.35 -24.64
C MET A 1 -9.69 1.84 -24.93
N ALA A 2 -10.74 1.30 -25.57
CA ALA A 2 -10.78 -0.15 -25.88
C ALA A 2 -9.82 -0.56 -27.03
N ALA A 3 -9.68 0.28 -28.06
CA ALA A 3 -8.72 0.05 -29.14
C ALA A 3 -7.25 0.12 -28.68
N ASP A 4 -6.96 0.86 -27.60
CA ASP A 4 -5.61 0.96 -27.03
C ASP A 4 -5.20 -0.31 -26.29
N SER A 5 -6.15 -0.97 -25.61
CA SER A 5 -5.85 -2.15 -24.80
C SER A 5 -5.41 -3.34 -25.66
N ALA A 6 -6.05 -3.57 -26.80
CA ALA A 6 -5.71 -4.69 -27.69
C ALA A 6 -4.33 -4.51 -28.36
N LEU A 7 -3.96 -3.27 -28.71
CA LEU A 7 -2.64 -2.94 -29.25
C LEU A 7 -1.55 -3.10 -28.18
N LEU A 8 -1.82 -2.64 -26.95
CA LEU A 8 -0.92 -2.85 -25.81
C LEU A 8 -0.70 -4.35 -25.54
N GLU A 9 -1.77 -5.14 -25.56
CA GLU A 9 -1.70 -6.58 -25.39
C GLU A 9 -0.80 -7.23 -26.46
N SER A 10 -0.96 -6.86 -27.73
CA SER A 10 -0.12 -7.41 -28.80
C SER A 10 1.36 -7.09 -28.59
N HIS A 11 1.70 -5.85 -28.22
CA HIS A 11 3.09 -5.47 -27.94
C HIS A 11 3.67 -6.16 -26.71
N VAL A 12 2.87 -6.37 -25.66
CA VAL A 12 3.32 -7.11 -24.48
C VAL A 12 3.57 -8.57 -24.82
N LEU A 13 2.79 -9.18 -25.72
CA LEU A 13 2.98 -10.56 -26.15
C LEU A 13 4.20 -10.76 -27.07
N GLU A 14 4.74 -9.70 -27.68
CA GLU A 14 6.00 -9.72 -28.43
C GLU A 14 7.24 -9.80 -27.52
N LEU A 15 7.11 -9.44 -26.24
CA LEU A 15 8.20 -9.49 -25.27
C LEU A 15 8.60 -10.94 -24.93
N ASP A 16 9.86 -11.14 -24.56
CA ASP A 16 10.32 -12.43 -24.06
C ASP A 16 9.64 -12.82 -22.72
N LEU A 17 9.82 -14.07 -22.31
CA LEU A 17 9.19 -14.58 -21.09
C LEU A 17 9.57 -13.76 -19.85
N ASN A 18 10.83 -13.37 -19.69
CA ASN A 18 11.31 -12.68 -18.49
C ASN A 18 10.74 -11.26 -18.40
N ALA A 19 10.78 -10.53 -19.53
CA ALA A 19 10.21 -9.19 -19.64
C ALA A 19 8.70 -9.20 -19.37
N ARG A 20 7.97 -10.18 -19.90
CA ARG A 20 6.53 -10.34 -19.60
C ARG A 20 6.27 -10.64 -18.13
N THR A 21 7.05 -11.52 -17.50
CA THR A 21 6.91 -11.82 -16.07
C THR A 21 7.11 -10.59 -15.19
N ARG A 22 8.15 -9.79 -15.44
CA ARG A 22 8.40 -8.54 -14.70
C ARG A 22 7.28 -7.53 -14.86
N LEU A 23 6.76 -7.37 -16.08
CA LEU A 23 5.65 -6.47 -16.34
C LEU A 23 4.38 -6.93 -15.63
N ALA A 24 4.07 -8.23 -15.68
CA ALA A 24 2.92 -8.81 -14.99
C ALA A 24 3.02 -8.60 -13.47
N GLU A 25 4.19 -8.79 -12.86
CA GLU A 25 4.43 -8.50 -11.44
C GLU A 25 4.16 -7.03 -11.12
N GLY A 26 4.70 -6.09 -11.90
CA GLY A 26 4.48 -4.66 -11.69
C GLY A 26 3.00 -4.26 -11.83
N LEU A 27 2.29 -4.82 -12.82
CA LEU A 27 0.86 -4.58 -13.01
C LEU A 27 0.05 -5.14 -11.83
N LEU A 28 0.32 -6.36 -11.40
CA LEU A 28 -0.35 -6.94 -10.23
C LEU A 28 -0.13 -6.10 -8.97
N LEU A 29 1.12 -5.69 -8.69
CA LEU A 29 1.44 -4.81 -7.57
C LEU A 29 0.74 -3.45 -7.66
N SER A 30 0.48 -2.95 -8.86
CA SER A 30 -0.25 -1.68 -9.05
C SER A 30 -1.75 -1.79 -8.77
N LEU A 31 -2.33 -2.99 -8.85
CA LEU A 31 -3.75 -3.21 -8.56
C LEU A 31 -4.04 -3.22 -7.05
N ASP A 32 -3.06 -3.62 -6.25
CA ASP A 32 -3.17 -3.69 -4.79
C ASP A 32 -2.73 -2.40 -4.07
N ALA A 33 -2.18 -1.43 -4.82
CA ALA A 33 -1.74 -0.16 -4.25
C ALA A 33 -2.90 0.85 -4.25
N PRO A 34 -3.31 1.38 -3.07
CA PRO A 34 -4.25 2.49 -3.05
C PRO A 34 -3.63 3.68 -3.79
N THR A 35 -4.45 4.44 -4.52
CA THR A 35 -4.02 5.72 -5.07
C THR A 35 -3.46 6.62 -3.97
N GLU A 36 -2.62 7.60 -4.30
CA GLU A 36 -2.10 8.55 -3.29
C GLU A 36 -3.24 9.25 -2.53
N GLU A 37 -4.34 9.56 -3.22
CA GLU A 37 -5.53 10.18 -2.63
C GLU A 37 -6.26 9.23 -1.67
N GLU A 38 -6.47 7.97 -2.06
CA GLU A 38 -7.04 6.96 -1.16
C GLU A 38 -6.14 6.68 0.03
N ASN A 39 -4.82 6.61 -0.19
CA ASN A 39 -3.84 6.40 0.87
C ASN A 39 -3.88 7.56 1.89
N LEU A 40 -3.93 8.81 1.41
CA LEU A 40 -4.08 9.98 2.25
C LEU A 40 -5.40 9.92 3.05
N SER A 41 -6.51 9.58 2.40
CA SER A 41 -7.82 9.43 3.04
C SER A 41 -7.80 8.38 4.16
N LEU A 42 -7.19 7.22 3.92
CA LEU A 42 -7.03 6.15 4.90
C LEU A 42 -6.17 6.58 6.09
N TRP A 43 -5.05 7.28 5.85
CA TRP A 43 -4.21 7.82 6.93
C TRP A 43 -4.91 8.86 7.79
N VAL A 44 -5.67 9.76 7.17
CA VAL A 44 -6.48 10.76 7.90
C VAL A 44 -7.50 10.05 8.78
N ALA A 45 -8.26 9.09 8.23
CA ALA A 45 -9.25 8.33 8.97
C ALA A 45 -8.64 7.60 10.19
N GLU A 46 -7.45 7.01 10.01
CA GLU A 46 -6.74 6.33 11.10
C GLU A 46 -6.21 7.31 12.15
N ALA A 47 -5.66 8.46 11.73
CA ALA A 47 -5.17 9.49 12.64
C ALA A 47 -6.31 10.04 13.52
N GLU A 48 -7.47 10.32 12.92
CA GLU A 48 -8.64 10.76 13.68
C GLU A 48 -9.14 9.68 14.65
N ARG A 49 -9.16 8.42 14.22
CA ARG A 49 -9.56 7.29 15.07
C ARG A 49 -8.64 7.18 16.29
N ARG A 50 -7.32 7.24 16.08
CA ARG A 50 -6.32 7.19 17.17
C ARG A 50 -6.48 8.37 18.12
N LEU A 51 -6.70 9.58 17.60
CA LEU A 51 -6.94 10.75 18.43
C LEU A 51 -8.20 10.62 19.29
N ARG A 52 -9.30 10.09 18.72
CA ARG A 52 -10.53 9.81 19.48
C ARG A 52 -10.30 8.76 20.57
N ASP A 53 -9.60 7.68 20.25
CA ASP A 53 -9.30 6.62 21.23
C ASP A 53 -8.44 7.16 22.39
N LEU A 54 -7.49 8.06 22.13
CA LEU A 54 -6.70 8.74 23.18
C LEU A 54 -7.57 9.66 24.04
N ARG A 55 -8.38 10.53 23.41
CA ARG A 55 -9.26 11.48 24.12
C ARG A 55 -10.31 10.80 24.99
N THR A 56 -10.79 9.63 24.56
CA THR A 56 -11.79 8.85 25.31
C THR A 56 -11.16 7.90 26.34
N GLY A 57 -9.83 7.83 26.41
CA GLY A 57 -9.11 6.93 27.31
C GLY A 57 -9.16 5.46 26.91
N LYS A 58 -9.68 5.14 25.72
CA LYS A 58 -9.69 3.78 25.15
C LYS A 58 -8.28 3.33 24.79
N ALA A 59 -7.42 4.26 24.35
CA ALA A 59 -6.00 4.05 24.14
C ALA A 59 -5.17 4.81 25.19
N LYS A 60 -3.97 4.29 25.49
CA LYS A 60 -2.99 4.95 26.36
C LYS A 60 -1.68 5.14 25.62
N GLU A 61 -1.04 6.26 25.89
CA GLU A 61 0.30 6.54 25.39
C GLU A 61 1.33 5.66 26.09
N ILE A 62 2.41 5.34 25.37
CA ILE A 62 3.60 4.69 25.89
C ILE A 62 4.83 5.53 25.53
N PRO A 63 5.93 5.45 26.30
CA PRO A 63 7.17 6.11 25.93
C PRO A 63 7.64 5.73 24.52
N ALA A 64 8.14 6.71 23.76
CA ALA A 64 8.56 6.49 22.37
C ALA A 64 9.60 5.37 22.22
N ARG A 65 10.53 5.26 23.18
CA ARG A 65 11.53 4.18 23.21
C ARG A 65 10.87 2.80 23.28
N GLU A 66 9.88 2.65 24.15
CA GLU A 66 9.15 1.39 24.30
C GLU A 66 8.38 1.03 23.02
N ALA A 67 7.76 2.02 22.35
CA ALA A 67 7.09 1.80 21.08
C ALA A 67 8.05 1.30 19.99
N LEU A 68 9.23 1.92 19.87
CA LEU A 68 10.26 1.53 18.90
C LEU A 68 10.84 0.14 19.20
N ASP A 69 11.08 -0.17 20.47
CA ASP A 69 11.63 -1.48 20.87
C ASP A 69 10.62 -2.60 20.56
N ARG A 70 9.33 -2.39 20.81
CA ARG A 70 8.25 -3.33 20.43
C ARG A 70 8.17 -3.53 18.92
N ALA A 71 8.24 -2.45 18.14
CA ALA A 71 8.17 -2.53 16.67
C ALA A 71 9.34 -3.33 16.09
N ARG A 72 10.56 -3.12 16.60
CA ARG A 72 11.74 -3.89 16.20
C ARG A 72 11.62 -5.36 16.56
N ALA A 73 11.11 -5.67 17.76
CA ALA A 73 10.92 -7.05 18.20
C ALA A 73 9.90 -7.81 17.33
N ALA A 74 8.94 -7.12 16.71
CA ALA A 74 7.94 -7.74 15.83
C ALA A 74 8.43 -8.04 14.39
N LEU A 75 9.65 -7.60 14.04
CA LEU A 75 10.29 -7.86 12.75
C LEU A 75 11.27 -9.04 12.78
N LEU A 76 11.50 -9.63 13.96
CA LEU A 76 12.39 -10.77 14.21
C LEU A 76 11.57 -12.05 14.44
#